data_AF-A0A3D2V0E4-F1
#
_entry.id   AF-A0A3D2V0E4-F1
#
_cell.length_a   1.000
_cell.length_b   1.000
_cell.length_c   1.000
_cell.angle_alpha   90.00
_cell.angle_beta   90.00
_cell.angle_gamma   90.00
#
_symmetry.space_group_name_H-M   'P 1'
#
loop_
_entity.id
_entity.type
_entity.pdbx_description
1 polymer ?
#
loop_
_entity_poly.entity_id
_entity_poly.type
_entity_poly.pdbx_seq_one_letter_code
_entity_poly.pdbx_strand_id
1 'polypeptide(L)'
;GLEHPEVLVSGTRDAIRVLTQAGLLSGDDGQLLEKSYDFLRSIESGLRLMDTLDRHDIPESIDQLEQLAFLLGYDSPHTLVTVCDRYRRENRGRFTQLVSNA
;
A
#
# COMPACT_ATOMS: atom_id res chain seq x y z
N GLY A 1 11.13 1.91 19.47
CA GLY A 1 10.17 1.54 20.52
C GLY A 1 10.61 2.06 21.87
N LEU A 2 11.63 1.45 22.48
CA LEU A 2 12.13 1.89 23.80
C LEU A 2 12.73 3.31 23.77
N GLU A 3 13.45 3.66 22.71
CA GLU A 3 14.08 4.98 22.54
C GLU A 3 13.13 6.04 21.97
N HIS A 4 12.05 5.60 21.33
CA HIS A 4 11.06 6.42 20.65
C HIS A 4 9.65 5.89 20.97
N PRO A 5 9.12 6.14 22.18
CA PRO A 5 7.77 5.70 22.55
C PRO A 5 6.68 6.43 21.76
N GLU A 6 6.94 7.66 21.30
CA GLU A 6 6.02 8.49 20.52
C GLU A 6 5.61 7.89 19.17
N VAL A 7 6.40 6.94 18.64
CA VAL A 7 6.08 6.27 17.37
C VAL A 7 5.20 5.03 17.55
N LEU A 8 4.87 4.64 18.78
CA LEU A 8 4.00 3.50 19.09
C LEU A 8 2.52 3.88 19.02
N VAL A 9 2.05 4.23 17.82
CA VAL A 9 0.66 4.60 17.55
C VAL A 9 -0.11 3.46 16.87
N SER A 10 -1.43 3.47 17.00
CA SER A 10 -2.30 2.55 16.28
C SER A 10 -2.50 2.98 14.83
N GLY A 11 -2.62 2.02 13.92
CA GLY A 11 -2.91 2.29 12.52
C GLY A 11 -1.65 2.52 11.69
N THR A 12 -1.55 1.82 10.57
CA THR A 12 -0.32 1.80 9.74
C THR A 12 0.00 3.17 9.16
N ARG A 13 -1.00 3.92 8.69
CA ARG A 13 -0.79 5.26 8.13
C ARG A 13 -0.26 6.24 9.17
N ASP A 14 -0.85 6.25 10.36
CA ASP A 14 -0.39 7.10 11.45
C ASP A 14 1.01 6.70 11.92
N ALA A 15 1.31 5.41 11.97
CA ALA A 15 2.64 4.90 12.27
C ALA A 15 3.69 5.40 11.27
N ILE A 16 3.42 5.31 9.96
CA ILE A 16 4.33 5.83 8.93
C ILE A 16 4.58 7.33 9.14
N ARG A 17 3.52 8.10 9.36
CA ARG A 17 3.60 9.55 9.58
C ARG A 17 4.46 9.90 10.79
N VAL A 18 4.24 9.27 11.95
CA VAL A 18 5.01 9.60 13.16
C VAL A 18 6.45 9.10 13.08
N LEU A 19 6.72 7.98 12.38
CA LEU A 19 8.08 7.51 12.10
C LEU A 19 8.86 8.52 11.24
N THR A 20 8.22 9.09 10.21
CA THR A 20 8.82 10.16 9.39
C THR A 20 9.04 11.43 10.20
N GLN A 21 8.09 11.83 11.05
CA GLN A 21 8.23 13.01 11.92
C GLN A 21 9.36 12.86 12.95
N ALA A 22 9.58 11.65 13.46
CA ALA A 22 10.69 11.32 14.36
C ALA A 22 12.05 11.19 13.64
N GLY A 23 12.08 11.32 12.30
CA GLY A 23 13.30 11.17 11.50
C GLY A 23 13.78 9.73 11.34
N LEU A 24 12.97 8.74 11.73
CA LEU A 24 13.27 7.31 11.62
C LEU A 24 12.96 6.75 10.21
N LEU A 25 12.16 7.48 9.44
CA LEU A 25 12.00 7.29 8.00
C LEU A 25 12.35 8.60 7.30
N SER A 26 12.98 8.53 6.12
CA SER A 26 13.14 9.72 5.30
C SER A 26 11.78 10.26 4.84
N GLY A 27 11.71 11.55 4.50
CA GLY A 27 10.48 12.15 3.96
C GLY A 27 9.99 11.46 2.69
N ASP A 28 10.91 11.06 1.82
CA ASP A 28 10.61 10.34 0.57
C ASP A 28 10.14 8.90 0.83
N ASP A 29 10.62 8.25 1.90
CA ASP A 29 10.11 6.94 2.37
C ASP A 29 8.72 7.06 2.93
N GLY A 30 8.50 8.01 3.83
CA GLY A 30 7.19 8.26 4.42
C GLY A 30 6.13 8.50 3.37
N GLN A 31 6.36 9.47 2.47
CA GLN A 31 5.38 9.84 1.45
C GLN A 31 5.04 8.68 0.52
N LEU A 32 6.05 7.90 0.10
CA LEU A 32 5.84 6.76 -0.78
C LEU A 32 5.04 5.66 -0.07
N LEU A 33 5.40 5.31 1.17
CA LEU A 33 4.73 4.29 1.95
C LEU A 33 3.27 4.68 2.28
N GLU A 34 3.00 5.96 2.57
CA GLU A 34 1.63 6.45 2.77
C GLU A 34 0.79 6.30 1.50
N LYS A 35 1.29 6.76 0.34
CA LYS A 35 0.58 6.65 -0.95
C LYS A 35 0.32 5.19 -1.33
N SER A 36 1.32 4.33 -1.11
CA SER A 36 1.23 2.91 -1.38
C SER A 36 0.22 2.23 -0.46
N TYR A 37 0.22 2.56 0.83
CA TYR A 37 -0.75 2.05 1.79
C TYR A 37 -2.18 2.46 1.41
N ASP A 38 -2.42 3.74 1.13
CA ASP A 38 -3.74 4.24 0.72
C ASP A 38 -4.24 3.52 -0.54
N PHE A 39 -3.36 3.32 -1.53
CA PHE A 39 -3.68 2.57 -2.74
C PHE A 39 -4.02 1.10 -2.46
N LEU A 40 -3.18 0.37 -1.71
CA LEU A 40 -3.40 -1.05 -1.43
C LEU A 40 -4.67 -1.27 -0.59
N ARG A 41 -4.97 -0.35 0.34
CA ARG A 41 -6.23 -0.34 1.09
C ARG A 41 -7.45 -0.09 0.20
N SER A 42 -7.31 0.70 -0.85
CA SER A 42 -8.38 0.87 -1.84
C SER A 42 -8.67 -0.43 -2.60
N ILE A 43 -7.63 -1.16 -3.02
CA ILE A 43 -7.77 -2.49 -3.66
C ILE A 43 -8.50 -3.45 -2.71
N GLU A 44 -8.02 -3.59 -1.48
CA GLU A 44 -8.63 -4.49 -0.49
C GLU A 44 -10.11 -4.15 -0.25
N SER A 45 -10.45 -2.86 -0.22
CA SER A 45 -11.82 -2.41 -0.06
C SER A 45 -12.69 -2.74 -1.29
N GLY A 46 -12.16 -2.57 -2.50
CA GLY A 46 -12.83 -2.97 -3.74
C GLY A 46 -13.08 -4.48 -3.81
N LEU A 47 -12.08 -5.29 -3.47
CA LEU A 47 -12.22 -6.76 -3.41
C LEU A 47 -13.29 -7.21 -2.41
N ARG A 48 -13.38 -6.55 -1.25
CA ARG A 48 -14.46 -6.80 -0.29
C ARG A 48 -15.84 -6.48 -0.86
N LEU A 49 -15.98 -5.41 -1.64
CA LEU A 49 -17.27 -5.05 -2.26
C LEU A 49 -17.68 -6.03 -3.35
N MET A 50 -16.72 -6.60 -4.07
CA MET A 50 -16.96 -7.59 -5.12
C MET A 50 -17.28 -9.00 -4.58
N ASP A 51 -17.20 -9.22 -3.26
CA ASP A 51 -17.35 -10.53 -2.60
C ASP A 51 -16.52 -11.64 -3.27
N THR A 52 -15.28 -11.32 -3.65
CA THR A 52 -14.39 -12.30 -4.29
C THR A 52 -14.00 -13.40 -3.29
N LEU A 53 -13.83 -14.64 -3.78
CA LEU A 53 -13.32 -15.75 -2.96
C LEU A 53 -11.88 -15.50 -2.50
N ASP A 54 -11.09 -14.82 -3.34
CA ASP A 54 -9.78 -14.29 -2.99
C ASP A 54 -9.86 -12.78 -2.75
N ARG A 55 -9.89 -12.38 -1.47
CA ARG A 55 -10.05 -10.99 -1.04
C ARG A 55 -8.73 -10.26 -0.83
N HIS A 56 -7.60 -10.95 -0.98
CA HIS A 56 -6.28 -10.41 -0.60
C HIS A 56 -5.33 -10.30 -1.79
N ASP A 57 -5.69 -10.84 -2.95
CA ASP A 57 -4.92 -10.66 -4.17
C ASP A 57 -5.73 -10.05 -5.32
N ILE A 58 -4.98 -9.47 -6.27
CA ILE A 58 -5.58 -8.96 -7.50
C ILE A 58 -6.20 -10.14 -8.25
N PRO A 59 -7.45 -10.01 -8.77
CA PRO A 59 -8.10 -11.10 -9.48
C PRO A 59 -7.33 -11.48 -10.74
N GLU A 60 -7.26 -12.79 -11.06
CA GLU A 60 -6.68 -13.27 -12.32
C GLU A 60 -7.68 -13.18 -13.48
N SER A 61 -8.97 -13.21 -13.18
CA SER A 61 -10.03 -13.09 -14.19
C SER A 61 -10.11 -11.66 -14.72
N ILE A 62 -10.12 -11.53 -16.05
CA ILE A 62 -10.25 -10.23 -16.72
C ILE A 62 -11.56 -9.51 -16.35
N ASP A 63 -12.67 -10.24 -16.24
CA ASP A 63 -13.97 -9.65 -15.89
C ASP A 63 -13.95 -9.04 -14.48
N GLN A 64 -13.31 -9.73 -13.53
CA GLN A 64 -13.16 -9.25 -12.16
C GLN A 64 -12.19 -8.05 -12.11
N LEU A 65 -11.13 -8.07 -12.92
CA LEU A 65 -10.22 -6.93 -13.04
C LEU A 65 -10.89 -5.69 -13.62
N GLU A 66 -11.75 -5.85 -14.61
CA GLU A 66 -12.55 -4.75 -15.17
C GLU A 66 -13.50 -4.15 -14.13
N GLN A 67 -14.19 -5.01 -13.37
CA GLN A 67 -15.03 -4.58 -12.26
C GLN A 67 -14.22 -3.83 -11.19
N LEU A 68 -13.07 -4.35 -10.80
CA LEU A 68 -12.21 -3.71 -9.80
C LEU A 68 -11.67 -2.37 -10.31
N ALA A 69 -11.21 -2.30 -11.55
CA ALA A 69 -10.75 -1.06 -12.17
C ALA A 69 -11.86 0.00 -12.21
N PHE A 70 -13.07 -0.39 -12.60
CA PHE A 70 -14.24 0.49 -12.59
C PHE A 70 -14.57 1.00 -11.18
N LEU A 71 -14.63 0.12 -10.18
CA LEU A 71 -14.91 0.50 -8.79
C LEU A 71 -13.88 1.47 -8.20
N LEU A 72 -12.62 1.33 -8.61
CA LEU A 72 -11.51 2.17 -8.16
C LEU A 72 -11.26 3.40 -9.04
N GLY A 73 -12.05 3.60 -10.11
CA GLY A 73 -11.96 4.75 -11.01
C GLY A 73 -10.76 4.73 -11.96
N TYR A 74 -10.28 3.55 -12.33
CA TYR A 74 -9.22 3.37 -13.33
C TYR A 74 -9.81 3.13 -14.73
N ASP A 75 -9.23 3.78 -15.75
CA ASP A 75 -9.68 3.68 -17.15
C ASP A 75 -9.52 2.27 -17.74
N SER A 76 -8.61 1.45 -17.19
CA SER A 76 -8.42 0.07 -17.64
C SER A 76 -7.84 -0.85 -16.56
N PRO A 77 -8.15 -2.16 -16.62
CA PRO A 77 -7.48 -3.21 -15.85
C PRO A 77 -5.96 -3.12 -15.87
N HIS A 78 -5.40 -2.91 -17.07
CA HIS A 78 -3.96 -2.84 -17.29
C HIS A 78 -3.32 -1.70 -16.49
N THR A 79 -3.97 -0.54 -16.43
CA THR A 79 -3.49 0.61 -15.65
C THR A 79 -3.49 0.30 -14.16
N LEU A 80 -4.57 -0.30 -13.65
CA LEU A 80 -4.67 -0.71 -12.25
C LEU A 80 -3.56 -1.69 -11.86
N VAL A 81 -3.36 -2.74 -12.67
CA VAL A 81 -2.32 -3.76 -12.44
C VAL A 81 -0.93 -3.12 -12.48
N THR A 82 -0.66 -2.27 -13.48
CA THR A 82 0.63 -1.57 -13.61
C THR A 82 0.95 -0.73 -12.38
N VAL A 83 -0.04 0.01 -11.85
CA VAL A 83 0.14 0.82 -10.64
C VAL A 83 0.35 -0.06 -9.41
N CYS A 84 -0.37 -1.18 -9.30
CA CYS A 84 -0.19 -2.12 -8.20
C CYS A 84 1.20 -2.75 -8.19
N ASP A 85 1.67 -3.23 -9.33
CA ASP A 85 3.00 -3.83 -9.47
C ASP A 85 4.11 -2.83 -9.15
N ARG A 86 3.93 -1.56 -9.54
CA ARG A 86 4.85 -0.48 -9.17
C ARG A 86 4.92 -0.33 -7.65
N TYR A 87 3.78 -0.15 -6.97
CA TYR A 87 3.75 0.03 -5.52
C TYR A 87 4.26 -1.20 -4.75
N ARG A 88 3.94 -2.42 -5.19
CA ARG A 88 4.47 -3.66 -4.60
C ARG A 88 6.00 -3.72 -4.72
N ARG A 89 6.55 -3.36 -5.89
CA ARG A 89 8.00 -3.34 -6.13
C ARG A 89 8.71 -2.27 -5.30
N GLU A 90 8.17 -1.06 -5.29
CA GLU A 90 8.72 0.07 -4.54
C GLU A 90 8.71 -0.19 -3.02
N ASN A 91 7.60 -0.72 -2.49
CA ASN A 91 7.51 -1.15 -1.09
C ASN A 91 8.57 -2.19 -0.76
N ARG A 92 8.75 -3.21 -1.62
CA ARG A 92 9.73 -4.26 -1.40
C ARG A 92 11.15 -3.69 -1.39
N GLY A 93 11.47 -2.81 -2.33
CA GLY A 93 12.77 -2.14 -2.40
C GLY A 93 13.08 -1.34 -1.14
N ARG A 94 12.13 -0.51 -0.69
CA ARG A 94 12.27 0.29 0.53
C ARG A 94 12.36 -0.56 1.79
N PHE A 95 11.53 -1.59 1.92
CA PHE A 95 11.62 -2.53 3.04
C PHE A 95 13.00 -3.16 3.13
N THR A 96 13.54 -3.65 2.01
CA THR A 96 14.88 -4.24 1.99
C THR A 96 15.95 -3.22 2.35
N GLN A 97 15.85 -1.96 1.90
CA GLN A 97 16.81 -0.90 2.26
C GLN A 97 16.74 -0.54 3.74
N LEU A 98 15.54 -0.31 4.28
CA LEU A 98 15.33 0.12 5.65
C LEU A 98 15.74 -0.95 6.66
N VAL A 99 15.38 -2.21 6.40
CA VAL A 99 15.70 -3.32 7.31
C VAL A 99 17.15 -3.76 7.20
N SER A 100 17.78 -3.64 6.02
CA SER A 100 19.21 -3.98 5.88
C SER A 100 20.14 -2.90 6.44
N ASN A 101 19.64 -1.66 6.59
CA ASN A 101 20.39 -0.53 7.14
C ASN A 101 20.11 -0.27 8.63
N ALA A 102 19.23 -1.07 9.25
CA ALA A 102 18.88 -1.02 10.67
C ALA A 102 19.66 -2.07 11.47
#